data_AF-A0A8T9SXF3-F1
#
_entry.id   AF-A0A8T9SXF3-F1
#
_cell.length_a   1.000
_cell.length_b   1.000
_cell.length_c   1.000
_cell.angle_alpha   90.00
_cell.angle_beta   90.00
_cell.angle_gamma   90.00
#
_symmetry.space_group_name_H-M   'P 1'
#
loop_
_entity.id
_entity.type
_entity.pdbx_description
1 polymer ?
#
loop_
_entity_poly.entity_id
_entity_poly.type
_entity_poly.pdbx_seq_one_letter_code
_entity_poly.pdbx_strand_id
1 'polypeptide(L)'
;MNNEDFFHTSSNYVNAFPAKDKHTLGYITLTYGSPQSSVQGGVNEAGLFFDINALPPPQQYKVSVGKKPFPHGNMLEYMLQHCKSVPEFLALWDTYYLPDLGDQIHVADKYGNLAVIAPDTILRATKYLTSTNFNVCATGLQKQSCWRYPIAQKLLAQDGVSHESLLKIAAATSQREFTTSVYTNIHNLSTGEIWFYLAEEYTMPWHTSVAKLLTQGKQHILLATKFPRNTSQLLASVLQHGGDAQAVGRFLQKSQLTADQRESQLRMAFLNDFYIDKKFAQANVLFPVWEQYMYTNKRLDSTEVQFTKAEVLAVEGRNEEAIQVLEALAKPNWKTNALLANLRDSIEANVVIELPGYLKAKSVVVEIKGEYSFFHFMQKTPTGWLLKLKTNREELKYCFYVAGKRVLNPMLPVLQNQETAKGDFASFNISKL
;
A
#
# COMPACT_ATOMS: atom_id res chain seq x y z
N MET A 1 16.09 -3.86 6.97
CA MET A 1 15.01 -4.76 6.52
C MET A 1 13.72 -3.98 6.65
N ASN A 2 12.88 -4.02 5.63
CA ASN A 2 11.55 -3.43 5.67
C ASN A 2 10.52 -4.48 5.20
N ASN A 3 9.41 -4.57 5.93
CA ASN A 3 8.15 -5.15 5.45
C ASN A 3 7.28 -3.98 4.99
N GLU A 4 7.09 -3.89 3.68
CA GLU A 4 6.26 -2.86 3.12
C GLU A 4 4.78 -3.27 3.26
N ASP A 5 4.03 -2.54 4.06
CA ASP A 5 2.65 -2.89 4.42
C ASP A 5 1.66 -1.90 3.78
N PHE A 6 0.90 -2.36 2.79
CA PHE A 6 -0.11 -1.55 2.09
C PHE A 6 -1.26 -2.41 1.56
N PHE A 7 -2.26 -1.79 0.90
CA PHE A 7 -3.21 -2.55 0.10
C PHE A 7 -2.46 -3.38 -0.93
N HIS A 8 -2.81 -4.67 -1.02
CA HIS A 8 -2.03 -5.59 -1.84
C HIS A 8 -1.99 -5.12 -3.30
N THR A 9 -0.78 -4.91 -3.82
CA THR A 9 -0.55 -4.58 -5.22
C THR A 9 0.64 -5.36 -5.75
N SER A 10 0.51 -5.86 -6.98
CA SER A 10 1.63 -6.46 -7.72
C SER A 10 2.48 -5.42 -8.46
N SER A 11 2.00 -4.18 -8.53
CA SER A 11 2.64 -3.07 -9.26
C SER A 11 3.66 -2.35 -8.38
N ASN A 12 4.70 -3.05 -7.92
CA ASN A 12 5.80 -2.43 -7.16
C ASN A 12 7.04 -2.33 -8.05
N TYR A 13 7.77 -1.23 -7.99
CA TYR A 13 8.93 -1.01 -8.87
C TYR A 13 10.22 -0.84 -8.07
N VAL A 14 11.28 -1.45 -8.59
CA VAL A 14 12.67 -1.15 -8.22
C VAL A 14 13.25 -0.28 -9.34
N ASN A 15 13.52 0.97 -9.02
CA ASN A 15 14.02 1.96 -9.98
C ASN A 15 15.52 2.13 -9.77
N ALA A 16 16.32 2.08 -10.83
CA ALA A 16 17.76 2.33 -10.76
C ALA A 16 18.12 3.59 -11.54
N PHE A 17 18.93 4.43 -10.92
CA PHE A 17 19.39 5.71 -11.45
C PHE A 17 20.91 5.76 -11.34
N PRO A 18 21.65 5.51 -12.43
CA PRO A 18 23.11 5.68 -12.45
C PRO A 18 23.50 7.11 -12.08
N ALA A 19 24.73 7.27 -11.56
CA ALA A 19 25.33 8.58 -11.36
C ALA A 19 25.30 9.37 -12.68
N LYS A 20 24.89 10.65 -12.61
CA LYS A 20 24.84 11.55 -13.77
C LYS A 20 26.23 12.04 -14.15
N ASP A 21 27.05 12.31 -13.13
CA ASP A 21 28.42 12.79 -13.24
C ASP A 21 29.21 12.46 -11.95
N LYS A 22 30.46 12.89 -11.89
CA LYS A 22 31.41 12.64 -10.79
C LYS A 22 31.01 13.24 -9.42
N HIS A 23 30.01 14.11 -9.37
CA HIS A 23 29.51 14.78 -8.17
C HIS A 23 28.21 14.17 -7.65
N THR A 24 27.70 13.13 -8.31
CA THR A 24 26.45 12.46 -7.95
C THR A 24 26.68 10.98 -7.75
N LEU A 25 25.88 10.37 -6.89
CA LEU A 25 25.86 8.94 -6.64
C LEU A 25 24.77 8.29 -7.48
N GLY A 26 25.02 7.06 -7.92
CA GLY A 26 24.00 6.15 -8.40
C GLY A 26 23.17 5.59 -7.24
N TYR A 27 21.88 5.42 -7.45
CA TYR A 27 20.97 4.96 -6.41
C TYR A 27 19.79 4.16 -6.95
N ILE A 28 19.11 3.46 -6.04
CA ILE A 28 17.85 2.79 -6.30
C ILE A 28 16.73 3.32 -5.42
N THR A 29 15.49 3.29 -5.92
CA THR A 29 14.28 3.64 -5.17
C THR A 29 13.21 2.55 -5.32
N LEU A 30 12.29 2.51 -4.35
CA LEU A 30 11.10 1.68 -4.35
C LEU A 30 9.85 2.55 -4.50
N THR A 31 8.94 2.17 -5.40
CA THR A 31 7.70 2.92 -5.66
C THR A 31 6.51 1.99 -5.89
N TYR A 32 5.31 2.50 -5.60
CA TYR A 32 4.03 1.83 -5.88
C TYR A 32 3.42 2.30 -7.19
N GLY A 33 2.77 1.38 -7.91
CA GLY A 33 1.91 1.60 -9.07
C GLY A 33 2.63 2.02 -10.34
N SER A 34 3.54 2.97 -10.22
CA SER A 34 4.36 3.51 -11.28
C SER A 34 5.78 3.81 -10.79
N PRO A 35 6.76 3.85 -11.70
CA PRO A 35 8.11 4.35 -11.40
C PRO A 35 8.20 5.86 -11.11
N GLN A 36 7.17 6.64 -11.44
CA GLN A 36 7.12 8.10 -11.26
C GLN A 36 6.48 8.53 -9.92
N SER A 37 6.02 7.55 -9.16
CA SER A 37 5.24 7.74 -7.93
C SER A 37 6.11 8.14 -6.76
N SER A 38 5.47 8.46 -5.63
CA SER A 38 6.19 8.82 -4.42
C SER A 38 7.12 7.69 -3.96
N VAL A 39 8.38 8.03 -3.68
CA VAL A 39 9.40 7.07 -3.22
C VAL A 39 9.08 6.60 -1.80
N GLN A 40 9.04 5.28 -1.60
CA GLN A 40 8.78 4.64 -0.30
C GLN A 40 10.07 4.36 0.48
N GLY A 41 11.14 4.06 -0.24
CA GLY A 41 12.47 3.81 0.32
C GLY A 41 13.54 3.75 -0.77
N GLY A 42 14.80 3.64 -0.37
CA GLY A 42 15.89 3.52 -1.33
C GLY A 42 17.27 3.41 -0.71
N VAL A 43 18.26 3.13 -1.56
CA VAL A 43 19.68 3.01 -1.18
C VAL A 43 20.59 3.49 -2.31
N ASN A 44 21.70 4.11 -1.97
CA ASN A 44 22.71 4.53 -2.95
C ASN A 44 23.97 3.67 -2.95
N GLU A 45 24.81 3.84 -3.95
CA GLU A 45 26.07 3.09 -4.11
C GLU A 45 27.10 3.35 -3.00
N ALA A 46 26.92 4.42 -2.21
CA ALA A 46 27.74 4.68 -1.03
C ALA A 46 27.31 3.83 0.19
N GLY A 47 26.13 3.21 0.14
CA GLY A 47 25.58 2.39 1.22
C GLY A 47 24.70 3.18 2.20
N LEU A 48 24.17 4.35 1.81
CA LEU A 48 23.16 5.10 2.57
C LEU A 48 21.76 4.63 2.15
N PHE A 49 20.96 4.19 3.13
CA PHE A 49 19.61 3.66 2.98
C PHE A 49 18.60 4.53 3.71
N PHE A 50 17.38 4.61 3.17
CA PHE A 50 16.24 5.09 3.92
C PHE A 50 14.96 4.29 3.64
N ASP A 51 14.02 4.41 4.57
CA ASP A 51 12.66 3.89 4.46
C ASP A 51 11.69 4.80 5.22
N ILE A 52 10.41 4.78 4.87
CA ILE A 52 9.38 5.59 5.51
C ILE A 52 8.30 4.66 6.05
N ASN A 53 7.89 4.86 7.30
CA ASN A 53 6.73 4.16 7.82
C ASN A 53 5.65 5.15 8.27
N ALA A 54 4.43 4.90 7.81
CA ALA A 54 3.30 5.79 8.05
C ALA A 54 2.98 5.95 9.54
N LEU A 55 2.58 7.15 9.97
CA LEU A 55 2.10 7.42 11.33
C LEU A 55 0.61 7.77 11.35
N PRO A 56 -0.15 7.38 12.40
CA PRO A 56 -1.54 7.77 12.52
C PRO A 56 -1.68 9.29 12.61
N PRO A 57 -2.41 9.98 11.72
CA PRO A 57 -2.58 11.44 11.81
C PRO A 57 -3.49 11.85 12.98
N PRO A 58 -3.45 13.12 13.43
CA PRO A 58 -2.50 14.16 13.00
C PRO A 58 -1.14 14.03 13.71
N GLN A 59 -0.05 14.29 12.97
CA GLN A 59 1.29 14.43 13.54
C GLN A 59 1.71 15.89 13.57
N GLN A 60 2.41 16.29 14.62
CA GLN A 60 3.02 17.62 14.74
C GLN A 60 4.54 17.46 14.76
N TYR A 61 5.21 17.93 13.70
CA TYR A 61 6.67 17.85 13.57
C TYR A 61 7.34 18.99 14.33
N LYS A 62 7.59 18.78 15.63
CA LYS A 62 8.34 19.74 16.44
C LYS A 62 9.79 19.91 15.96
N VAL A 63 10.35 18.85 15.40
CA VAL A 63 11.73 18.84 14.85
C VAL A 63 11.91 19.71 13.60
N SER A 64 10.83 20.24 13.01
CA SER A 64 10.90 21.18 11.88
C SER A 64 10.85 22.66 12.30
N VAL A 65 10.58 22.97 13.57
CA VAL A 65 10.47 24.34 14.07
C VAL A 65 11.78 25.10 13.85
N GLY A 66 11.70 26.25 13.18
CA GLY A 66 12.85 27.11 12.86
C GLY A 66 13.65 26.69 11.63
N LYS A 67 13.27 25.60 10.94
CA LYS A 67 13.94 25.12 9.73
C LYS A 67 13.30 25.68 8.46
N LYS A 68 14.06 25.70 7.37
CA LYS A 68 13.57 26.16 6.05
C LYS A 68 13.00 24.98 5.26
N PRO A 69 11.96 25.17 4.45
CA PRO A 69 11.54 24.11 3.53
C PRO A 69 12.71 23.77 2.58
N PHE A 70 12.90 22.49 2.29
CA PHE A 70 13.97 22.06 1.40
C PHE A 70 13.78 22.64 -0.02
N PRO A 71 14.77 23.35 -0.60
CA PRO A 71 14.56 24.14 -1.82
C PRO A 71 14.76 23.37 -3.14
N HIS A 72 15.22 22.12 -3.12
CA HIS A 72 15.61 21.36 -4.32
C HIS A 72 14.65 20.21 -4.66
N GLY A 73 13.36 20.34 -4.34
CA GLY A 73 12.35 19.32 -4.62
C GLY A 73 12.29 18.24 -3.54
N ASN A 74 12.40 16.97 -3.92
CA ASN A 74 12.34 15.85 -2.96
C ASN A 74 13.69 15.67 -2.24
N MET A 75 13.72 15.94 -0.93
CA MET A 75 14.92 15.84 -0.10
C MET A 75 15.48 14.42 0.02
N LEU A 76 14.63 13.39 -0.07
CA LEU A 76 15.05 11.99 0.07
C LEU A 76 15.75 11.48 -1.20
N GLU A 77 15.24 11.87 -2.37
CA GLU A 77 15.95 11.63 -3.63
C GLU A 77 17.27 12.41 -3.69
N TYR A 78 17.27 13.67 -3.25
CA TYR A 78 18.49 14.47 -3.14
C TYR A 78 19.51 13.81 -2.21
N MET A 79 19.08 13.29 -1.06
CA MET A 79 19.93 12.55 -0.14
C MET A 79 20.56 11.34 -0.82
N LEU A 80 19.78 10.52 -1.54
CA LEU A 80 20.35 9.37 -2.26
C LEU A 80 21.37 9.79 -3.32
N GLN A 81 21.15 10.91 -3.99
CA GLN A 81 22.03 11.39 -5.06
C GLN A 81 23.32 12.05 -4.53
N HIS A 82 23.32 12.61 -3.32
CA HIS A 82 24.40 13.48 -2.86
C HIS A 82 25.05 13.11 -1.52
N CYS A 83 24.34 12.41 -0.63
CA CYS A 83 24.85 12.05 0.69
C CYS A 83 25.44 10.64 0.70
N LYS A 84 26.59 10.46 1.35
CA LYS A 84 27.30 9.17 1.49
C LYS A 84 27.05 8.48 2.82
N SER A 85 26.48 9.17 3.79
CA SER A 85 26.33 8.67 5.15
C SER A 85 25.14 9.32 5.87
N VAL A 86 24.70 8.69 6.96
CA VAL A 86 23.63 9.22 7.82
C VAL A 86 24.02 10.58 8.43
N PRO A 87 25.25 10.80 8.95
CA PRO A 87 25.67 12.13 9.40
C PRO A 87 25.53 13.24 8.35
N GLU A 88 25.86 12.97 7.07
CA GLU A 88 25.70 13.95 5.99
C GLU A 88 24.24 14.31 5.75
N PHE A 89 23.34 13.32 5.76
CA PHE A 89 21.91 13.57 5.64
C PHE A 89 21.36 14.35 6.84
N LEU A 90 21.80 14.03 8.05
CA LEU A 90 21.33 14.71 9.25
C LEU A 90 21.82 16.16 9.31
N ALA A 91 22.99 16.49 8.77
CA ALA A 91 23.42 17.87 8.59
C ALA A 91 22.49 18.65 7.62
N LEU A 92 21.99 18.00 6.57
CA LEU A 92 20.96 18.58 5.70
C LEU A 92 19.64 18.80 6.45
N TRP A 93 19.24 17.82 7.26
CA TRP A 93 18.04 17.88 8.09
C TRP A 93 18.10 18.94 9.19
N ASP A 94 19.28 19.31 9.67
CA ASP A 94 19.42 20.39 10.66
C ASP A 94 19.10 21.76 10.07
N THR A 95 19.25 21.92 8.76
CA THR A 95 18.96 23.18 8.04
C THR A 95 17.56 23.19 7.43
N TYR A 96 17.14 22.05 6.88
CA TYR A 96 15.92 21.94 6.08
C TYR A 96 14.94 20.92 6.65
N TYR A 97 13.66 21.09 6.32
CA TYR A 97 12.62 20.09 6.60
C TYR A 97 11.79 19.79 5.35
N LEU A 98 11.04 18.69 5.43
CA LEU A 98 10.04 18.27 4.45
C LEU A 98 8.64 18.73 4.92
N PRO A 99 8.01 19.73 4.26
CA PRO A 99 6.73 20.28 4.73
C PRO A 99 5.58 19.28 4.82
N ASP A 100 5.55 18.31 3.90
CA ASP A 100 4.48 17.32 3.82
C ASP A 100 4.80 16.02 4.56
N LEU A 101 5.84 16.02 5.41
CA LEU A 101 6.22 14.84 6.17
C LEU A 101 5.24 14.65 7.35
N GLY A 102 4.30 13.72 7.19
CA GLY A 102 3.45 13.20 8.27
C GLY A 102 4.02 11.95 8.95
N ASP A 103 5.11 11.40 8.42
CA ASP A 103 5.59 10.04 8.68
C ASP A 103 7.05 10.04 9.15
N GLN A 104 7.48 8.98 9.83
CA GLN A 104 8.86 8.92 10.32
C GLN A 104 9.80 8.28 9.29
N ILE A 105 11.04 8.79 9.23
CA ILE A 105 12.05 8.37 8.26
C ILE A 105 13.13 7.55 8.97
N HIS A 106 13.38 6.35 8.48
CA HIS A 106 14.50 5.50 8.88
C HIS A 106 15.68 5.80 8.00
N VAL A 107 16.85 5.94 8.60
CA VAL A 107 18.10 6.02 7.87
C VAL A 107 19.15 5.12 8.48
N ALA A 108 19.92 4.46 7.62
CA ALA A 108 21.04 3.62 8.00
C ALA A 108 22.17 3.76 6.97
N ASP A 109 23.42 3.59 7.39
CA ASP A 109 24.53 3.50 6.47
C ASP A 109 25.45 2.30 6.73
N LYS A 110 26.35 2.02 5.79
CA LYS A 110 27.35 0.95 5.89
C LYS A 110 28.35 1.11 7.05
N TYR A 111 28.42 2.28 7.66
CA TYR A 111 29.29 2.54 8.81
C TYR A 111 28.61 2.19 10.14
N GLY A 112 27.36 1.73 10.10
CA GLY A 112 26.59 1.35 11.28
C GLY A 112 25.91 2.53 11.97
N ASN A 113 25.84 3.71 11.33
CA ASN A 113 25.04 4.81 11.85
C ASN A 113 23.57 4.52 11.57
N LEU A 114 22.73 4.55 12.62
CA LEU A 114 21.29 4.32 12.52
C LEU A 114 20.56 5.53 13.10
N ALA A 115 19.53 6.02 12.41
CA ALA A 115 18.63 7.02 12.98
C ALA A 115 17.18 6.86 12.52
N VAL A 116 16.25 7.30 13.37
CA VAL A 116 14.85 7.54 13.01
C VAL A 116 14.53 9.00 13.25
N ILE A 117 14.12 9.69 12.20
CA ILE A 117 13.60 11.05 12.28
C ILE A 117 12.10 10.94 12.51
N ALA A 118 11.67 11.18 13.74
CA ALA A 118 10.27 11.15 14.14
C ALA A 118 9.73 12.59 14.37
N PRO A 119 8.41 12.77 14.54
CA PRO A 119 7.81 14.09 14.75
C PRO A 119 8.41 14.86 15.93
N ASP A 120 8.74 14.17 17.03
CA ASP A 120 9.22 14.81 18.26
C ASP A 120 10.75 14.97 18.34
N THR A 121 11.51 13.96 17.92
CA THR A 121 12.98 13.95 18.01
C THR A 121 13.61 12.99 17.00
N ILE A 122 14.94 13.00 16.92
CA ILE A 122 15.75 12.08 16.13
C ILE A 122 16.34 11.03 17.08
N LEU A 123 15.92 9.77 16.96
CA LEU A 123 16.54 8.66 17.67
C LEU A 123 17.77 8.20 16.91
N ARG A 124 18.83 7.84 17.64
CA ARG A 124 20.08 7.33 17.08
C ARG A 124 20.49 6.04 17.81
N ALA A 125 21.06 5.10 17.08
CA ALA A 125 21.57 3.86 17.63
C ALA A 125 22.79 3.37 16.85
N THR A 126 23.57 2.47 17.46
CA THR A 126 24.77 1.86 16.86
C THR A 126 24.72 0.34 16.80
N LYS A 127 23.76 -0.31 17.47
CA LYS A 127 23.63 -1.78 17.49
C LYS A 127 22.50 -2.27 16.59
N TYR A 128 21.28 -1.84 16.88
CA TYR A 128 20.11 -2.04 16.04
C TYR A 128 19.08 -0.95 16.38
N LEU A 129 18.19 -0.67 15.43
CA LEU A 129 17.08 0.26 15.59
C LEU A 129 15.86 -0.35 14.92
N THR A 130 14.72 -0.31 15.59
CA THR A 130 13.47 -0.84 15.08
C THR A 130 12.42 0.25 15.20
N SER A 131 11.49 0.26 14.27
CA SER A 131 10.22 0.93 14.48
C SER A 131 9.10 0.24 13.71
N THR A 132 7.89 0.72 13.93
CA THR A 132 6.69 0.38 13.17
C THR A 132 5.82 1.64 13.09
N ASN A 133 4.57 1.52 12.64
CA ASN A 133 3.61 2.61 12.43
C ASN A 133 3.07 3.29 13.71
N PHE A 134 3.95 3.60 14.66
CA PHE A 134 3.71 4.51 15.77
C PHE A 134 4.95 5.38 15.96
N ASN A 135 4.78 6.57 16.55
CA ASN A 135 5.90 7.46 16.82
C ASN A 135 6.84 6.79 17.83
N VAL A 136 7.99 6.33 17.36
CA VAL A 136 8.96 5.57 18.17
C VAL A 136 9.55 6.37 19.35
N CYS A 137 9.47 7.70 19.29
CA CYS A 137 9.90 8.59 20.38
C CYS A 137 8.85 8.75 21.47
N ALA A 138 7.61 8.33 21.22
CA ALA A 138 6.53 8.50 22.18
C ALA A 138 6.74 7.54 23.37
N THR A 139 6.80 8.10 24.57
CA THR A 139 7.08 7.33 25.80
C THR A 139 5.84 6.62 26.35
N GLY A 140 6.05 5.40 26.89
CA GLY A 140 5.04 4.57 27.56
C GLY A 140 4.54 3.39 26.71
N LEU A 141 4.33 2.23 27.35
CA LEU A 141 3.89 0.98 26.68
C LEU A 141 2.58 1.17 25.89
N GLN A 142 1.66 2.00 26.39
CA GLN A 142 0.39 2.29 25.72
C GLN A 142 0.56 3.00 24.36
N LYS A 143 1.72 3.62 24.11
CA LYS A 143 2.03 4.29 22.85
C LYS A 143 2.76 3.39 21.85
N GLN A 144 3.23 2.22 22.29
CA GLN A 144 3.75 1.15 21.43
C GLN A 144 2.59 0.25 20.97
N SER A 145 1.66 0.83 20.20
CA SER A 145 0.39 0.19 19.85
C SER A 145 0.53 -0.93 18.80
N CYS A 146 1.69 -1.04 18.14
CA CYS A 146 1.88 -2.03 17.09
C CYS A 146 2.40 -3.36 17.64
N TRP A 147 1.64 -4.44 17.42
CA TRP A 147 1.99 -5.80 17.84
C TRP A 147 3.29 -6.34 17.21
N ARG A 148 3.69 -5.81 16.04
CA ARG A 148 4.91 -6.22 15.32
C ARG A 148 6.19 -5.81 16.07
N TYR A 149 6.15 -4.65 16.72
CA TYR A 149 7.32 -4.07 17.40
C TYR A 149 7.90 -4.96 18.51
N PRO A 150 7.13 -5.44 19.51
CA PRO A 150 7.67 -6.31 20.55
C PRO A 150 8.16 -7.67 20.01
N ILE A 151 7.57 -8.19 18.93
CA ILE A 151 8.03 -9.43 18.28
C ILE A 151 9.41 -9.22 17.67
N ALA A 152 9.59 -8.14 16.89
CA ALA A 152 10.86 -7.81 16.28
C ALA A 152 11.96 -7.58 17.34
N GLN A 153 11.65 -6.82 18.39
CA GLN A 153 12.58 -6.57 19.51
C GLN A 153 12.99 -7.87 20.21
N LYS A 154 12.04 -8.77 20.48
CA LYS A 154 12.32 -10.07 21.09
C LYS A 154 13.26 -10.92 20.23
N LEU A 155 12.95 -11.06 18.94
CA LEU A 155 13.75 -11.87 18.03
C LEU A 155 15.15 -11.28 17.81
N LEU A 156 15.29 -9.95 17.70
CA LEU A 156 16.61 -9.30 17.64
C LEU A 156 17.43 -9.51 18.91
N ALA A 157 16.78 -9.48 20.08
CA ALA A 157 17.46 -9.72 21.36
C ALA A 157 17.94 -11.17 21.50
N GLN A 158 17.20 -12.13 20.95
CA GLN A 158 17.51 -13.57 21.02
C GLN A 158 18.54 -14.01 20.00
N ASP A 159 18.35 -13.63 18.73
CA ASP A 159 19.11 -14.18 17.60
C ASP A 159 20.20 -13.22 17.09
N GLY A 160 20.21 -11.97 17.57
CA GLY A 160 21.09 -10.92 17.04
C GLY A 160 20.70 -10.47 15.64
N VAL A 161 21.61 -9.74 14.97
CA VAL A 161 21.39 -9.24 13.60
C VAL A 161 22.12 -10.16 12.61
N SER A 162 21.35 -10.89 11.80
CA SER A 162 21.83 -11.68 10.67
C SER A 162 20.77 -11.70 9.56
N HIS A 163 21.13 -12.11 8.36
CA HIS A 163 20.13 -12.26 7.28
C HIS A 163 19.01 -13.23 7.71
N GLU A 164 19.36 -14.33 8.37
CA GLU A 164 18.40 -15.33 8.86
C GLU A 164 17.47 -14.75 9.93
N SER A 165 18.00 -14.02 10.92
CA SER A 165 17.15 -13.42 11.97
C SER A 165 16.24 -12.33 11.39
N LEU A 166 16.73 -11.53 10.44
CA LEU A 166 15.91 -10.55 9.74
C LEU A 166 14.80 -11.20 8.92
N LEU A 167 15.06 -12.34 8.28
CA LEU A 167 14.03 -13.10 7.57
C LEU A 167 12.97 -13.68 8.51
N LYS A 168 13.39 -14.22 9.67
CA LYS A 168 12.48 -14.68 10.73
C LYS A 168 11.60 -13.54 11.24
N ILE A 169 12.19 -12.36 11.48
CA ILE A 169 11.44 -11.17 11.89
C ILE A 169 10.42 -10.81 10.82
N ALA A 170 10.84 -10.66 9.56
CA ALA A 170 9.97 -10.29 8.45
C ALA A 170 8.75 -11.23 8.36
N ALA A 171 8.96 -12.54 8.43
CA ALA A 171 7.89 -13.52 8.41
C ALA A 171 6.96 -13.43 9.64
N ALA A 172 7.52 -13.26 10.84
CA ALA A 172 6.75 -13.16 12.08
C ALA A 172 5.95 -11.84 12.20
N THR A 173 6.46 -10.77 11.59
CA THR A 173 5.86 -9.44 11.58
C THR A 173 5.15 -9.11 10.27
N SER A 174 4.87 -10.09 9.42
CA SER A 174 4.13 -9.86 8.19
C SER A 174 2.67 -9.48 8.50
N GLN A 175 2.18 -8.45 7.83
CA GLN A 175 0.79 -8.00 7.87
C GLN A 175 -0.05 -8.91 6.97
N ARG A 176 -1.09 -9.53 7.53
CA ARG A 176 -1.90 -10.58 6.87
C ARG A 176 -3.39 -10.31 7.02
N GLU A 177 -3.81 -9.07 6.87
CA GLU A 177 -5.20 -8.63 7.02
C GLU A 177 -5.65 -8.00 5.69
N PHE A 178 -6.48 -6.96 5.74
CA PHE A 178 -6.86 -6.16 4.56
C PHE A 178 -5.73 -5.26 4.04
N THR A 179 -4.79 -4.91 4.92
CA THR A 179 -3.44 -4.48 4.57
C THR A 179 -2.53 -5.70 4.57
N THR A 180 -1.57 -5.75 3.65
CA THR A 180 -0.69 -6.91 3.46
C THR A 180 0.76 -6.47 3.40
N SER A 181 1.70 -7.32 3.81
CA SER A 181 3.11 -7.12 3.45
C SER A 181 3.29 -7.40 1.95
N VAL A 182 3.32 -6.35 1.14
CA VAL A 182 3.35 -6.46 -0.33
C VAL A 182 4.70 -6.97 -0.83
N TYR A 183 5.78 -6.46 -0.24
CA TYR A 183 7.12 -6.98 -0.41
C TYR A 183 7.93 -6.84 0.88
N THR A 184 9.02 -7.58 0.95
CA THR A 184 10.05 -7.38 1.97
C THR A 184 11.38 -7.12 1.28
N ASN A 185 12.15 -6.16 1.76
CA ASN A 185 13.54 -5.97 1.33
C ASN A 185 14.51 -6.14 2.51
N ILE A 186 15.65 -6.77 2.24
CA ILE A 186 16.79 -6.87 3.15
C ILE A 186 18.01 -6.38 2.41
N HIS A 187 18.75 -5.44 3.00
CA HIS A 187 19.95 -4.86 2.42
C HIS A 187 21.17 -5.17 3.30
N ASN A 188 22.26 -5.61 2.67
CA ASN A 188 23.58 -5.55 3.28
C ASN A 188 24.27 -4.29 2.77
N LEU A 189 24.29 -3.23 3.58
CA LEU A 189 24.79 -1.91 3.17
C LEU A 189 26.31 -1.89 2.94
N SER A 190 27.04 -2.82 3.55
CA SER A 190 28.50 -2.93 3.39
C SER A 190 28.91 -3.56 2.06
N THR A 191 28.12 -4.52 1.55
CA THR A 191 28.37 -5.19 0.26
C THR A 191 27.52 -4.63 -0.88
N GLY A 192 26.44 -3.92 -0.55
CA GLY A 192 25.43 -3.46 -1.50
C GLY A 192 24.47 -4.56 -1.96
N GLU A 193 24.49 -5.76 -1.35
CA GLU A 193 23.57 -6.85 -1.67
C GLU A 193 22.15 -6.54 -1.19
N ILE A 194 21.17 -7.02 -1.97
CA ILE A 194 19.74 -6.80 -1.75
C ILE A 194 19.00 -8.11 -1.99
N TRP A 195 18.15 -8.48 -1.04
CA TRP A 195 17.18 -9.57 -1.17
C TRP A 195 15.78 -8.99 -1.13
N PHE A 196 15.02 -9.25 -2.19
CA PHE A 196 13.59 -8.96 -2.24
C PHE A 196 12.79 -10.24 -2.07
N TYR A 197 11.68 -10.14 -1.36
CA TYR A 197 10.64 -11.16 -1.23
C TYR A 197 9.30 -10.54 -1.59
N LEU A 198 8.37 -11.35 -2.08
CA LEU A 198 7.09 -10.87 -2.62
C LEU A 198 5.92 -11.65 -2.00
N ALA A 199 4.84 -10.95 -1.67
CA ALA A 199 3.54 -11.55 -1.32
C ALA A 199 3.65 -12.64 -0.22
N GLU A 200 4.26 -12.29 0.91
CA GLU A 200 4.42 -13.16 2.09
C GLU A 200 5.23 -14.46 1.83
N GLU A 201 5.92 -14.59 0.69
CA GLU A 201 6.69 -15.78 0.30
C GLU A 201 8.20 -15.57 0.52
N TYR A 202 8.74 -16.21 1.57
CA TYR A 202 10.09 -15.95 2.07
C TYR A 202 11.16 -16.97 1.63
N THR A 203 10.83 -17.90 0.73
CA THR A 203 11.71 -19.02 0.34
C THR A 203 12.47 -18.79 -0.98
N MET A 204 11.96 -17.92 -1.86
CA MET A 204 12.52 -17.67 -3.18
C MET A 204 12.81 -16.18 -3.40
N PRO A 205 13.88 -15.62 -2.81
CA PRO A 205 14.20 -14.21 -2.99
C PRO A 205 14.69 -13.91 -4.40
N TRP A 206 14.42 -12.70 -4.86
CA TRP A 206 15.25 -12.10 -5.90
C TRP A 206 16.49 -11.48 -5.24
N HIS A 207 17.63 -12.15 -5.40
CA HIS A 207 18.92 -11.67 -4.93
C HIS A 207 19.64 -10.85 -6.01
N THR A 208 20.03 -9.62 -5.68
CA THR A 208 20.74 -8.68 -6.56
C THR A 208 21.66 -7.77 -5.74
N SER A 209 22.26 -6.75 -6.36
CA SER A 209 23.02 -5.71 -5.66
C SER A 209 22.80 -4.34 -6.28
N VAL A 210 23.08 -3.28 -5.51
CA VAL A 210 23.04 -1.89 -6.00
C VAL A 210 23.93 -1.74 -7.24
N ALA A 211 25.18 -2.21 -7.17
CA ALA A 211 26.11 -2.15 -8.29
C ALA A 211 25.57 -2.87 -9.54
N LYS A 212 25.00 -4.07 -9.41
CA LYS A 212 24.45 -4.83 -10.53
C LYS A 212 23.26 -4.12 -11.19
N LEU A 213 22.42 -3.46 -10.39
CA LEU A 213 21.28 -2.71 -10.91
C LEU A 213 21.73 -1.44 -11.64
N LEU A 214 22.76 -0.75 -11.15
CA LEU A 214 23.26 0.49 -11.74
C LEU A 214 24.06 0.27 -13.03
N THR A 215 24.81 -0.83 -13.15
CA THR A 215 25.57 -1.13 -14.39
C THR A 215 24.68 -1.40 -15.60
N GLN A 216 23.39 -1.69 -15.37
CA GLN A 216 22.40 -1.89 -16.42
C GLN A 216 21.79 -0.56 -16.94
N GLY A 217 22.26 0.58 -16.43
CA GLY A 217 21.76 1.89 -16.81
C GLY A 217 20.49 2.27 -16.05
N LYS A 218 19.83 3.35 -16.51
CA LYS A 218 18.55 3.79 -15.93
C LYS A 218 17.47 2.76 -16.28
N GLN A 219 16.81 2.22 -15.26
CA GLN A 219 15.76 1.22 -15.45
C GLN A 219 14.68 1.30 -14.39
N HIS A 220 13.50 0.80 -14.77
CA HIS A 220 12.34 0.69 -13.91
C HIS A 220 11.86 -0.76 -13.95
N ILE A 221 12.13 -1.52 -12.90
CA ILE A 221 11.89 -2.96 -12.86
C ILE A 221 10.59 -3.21 -12.10
N LEU A 222 9.57 -3.73 -12.77
CA LEU A 222 8.39 -4.27 -12.10
C LEU A 222 8.81 -5.48 -11.25
N LEU A 223 8.77 -5.35 -9.93
CA LEU A 223 9.30 -6.32 -8.97
C LEU A 223 8.70 -7.72 -9.19
N ALA A 224 7.39 -7.79 -9.43
CA ALA A 224 6.67 -9.04 -9.69
C ALA A 224 7.27 -9.88 -10.84
N THR A 225 7.86 -9.24 -11.85
CA THR A 225 8.50 -9.94 -13.00
C THR A 225 9.74 -10.75 -12.60
N LYS A 226 10.30 -10.50 -11.42
CA LYS A 226 11.44 -11.24 -10.86
C LYS A 226 11.03 -12.47 -10.07
N PHE A 227 9.72 -12.71 -9.93
CA PHE A 227 9.15 -13.85 -9.21
C PHE A 227 8.17 -14.66 -10.09
N PRO A 228 8.60 -15.18 -11.25
CA PRO A 228 7.70 -15.89 -12.18
C PRO A 228 7.11 -17.20 -11.61
N ARG A 229 7.70 -17.71 -10.52
CA ARG A 229 7.24 -18.92 -9.81
C ARG A 229 6.52 -18.63 -8.49
N ASN A 230 6.41 -17.36 -8.10
CA ASN A 230 5.70 -17.00 -6.88
C ASN A 230 4.22 -17.32 -7.03
N THR A 231 3.65 -17.83 -5.94
CA THR A 231 2.32 -18.44 -6.00
C THR A 231 1.22 -17.42 -6.32
N SER A 232 1.35 -16.17 -5.84
CA SER A 232 0.42 -15.08 -6.14
C SER A 232 0.43 -14.73 -7.63
N GLN A 233 1.61 -14.77 -8.26
CA GLN A 233 1.77 -14.47 -9.70
C GLN A 233 1.16 -15.56 -10.55
N LEU A 234 1.33 -16.83 -10.16
CA LEU A 234 0.71 -17.95 -10.86
C LEU A 234 -0.82 -17.90 -10.74
N LEU A 235 -1.36 -17.56 -9.56
CA LEU A 235 -2.79 -17.37 -9.36
C LEU A 235 -3.33 -16.21 -10.20
N ALA A 236 -2.64 -15.06 -10.22
CA ALA A 236 -3.00 -13.92 -11.06
C ALA A 236 -3.04 -14.31 -12.55
N SER A 237 -2.09 -15.14 -13.01
CA SER A 237 -2.08 -15.67 -14.38
C SER A 237 -3.31 -16.54 -14.69
N VAL A 238 -3.75 -17.39 -13.76
CA VAL A 238 -4.99 -18.18 -13.92
C VAL A 238 -6.20 -17.28 -14.17
N LEU A 239 -6.32 -16.17 -13.42
CA LEU A 239 -7.43 -15.23 -13.55
C LEU A 239 -7.35 -14.40 -14.85
N GLN A 240 -6.14 -13.97 -15.23
CA GLN A 240 -5.93 -13.19 -16.48
C GLN A 240 -6.33 -13.97 -17.73
N HIS A 241 -6.21 -15.31 -17.70
CA HIS A 241 -6.64 -16.19 -18.79
C HIS A 241 -8.11 -16.62 -18.68
N GLY A 242 -8.93 -15.87 -17.94
CA GLY A 242 -10.37 -16.12 -17.81
C GLY A 242 -10.71 -17.30 -16.91
N GLY A 243 -9.83 -17.65 -15.97
CA GLY A 243 -10.07 -18.71 -15.00
C GLY A 243 -11.30 -18.43 -14.13
N ASP A 244 -12.19 -19.40 -14.06
CA ASP A 244 -13.35 -19.40 -13.17
C ASP A 244 -13.01 -19.97 -11.78
N ALA A 245 -14.00 -20.08 -10.90
CA ALA A 245 -13.81 -20.59 -9.55
C ALA A 245 -13.29 -22.04 -9.55
N GLN A 246 -13.64 -22.85 -10.57
CA GLN A 246 -13.13 -24.20 -10.70
C GLN A 246 -11.66 -24.21 -11.10
N ALA A 247 -11.23 -23.33 -12.01
CA ALA A 247 -9.84 -23.17 -12.39
C ALA A 247 -8.98 -22.75 -11.19
N VAL A 248 -9.46 -21.79 -10.38
CA VAL A 248 -8.83 -21.41 -9.11
C VAL A 248 -8.76 -22.62 -8.17
N GLY A 249 -9.86 -23.36 -7.98
CA GLY A 249 -9.88 -24.56 -7.15
C GLY A 249 -8.86 -25.62 -7.60
N ARG A 250 -8.76 -25.90 -8.90
CA ARG A 250 -7.75 -26.81 -9.47
C ARG A 250 -6.32 -26.32 -9.24
N PHE A 251 -6.08 -25.01 -9.36
CA PHE A 251 -4.78 -24.42 -9.07
C PHE A 251 -4.38 -24.65 -7.61
N LEU A 252 -5.29 -24.34 -6.66
CA LEU A 252 -5.04 -24.52 -5.23
C LEU A 252 -4.81 -25.98 -4.83
N GLN A 253 -5.49 -26.92 -5.48
CA GLN A 253 -5.28 -28.36 -5.26
C GLN A 253 -3.90 -28.81 -5.73
N LYS A 254 -3.43 -28.30 -6.88
CA LYS A 254 -2.13 -28.66 -7.46
C LYS A 254 -0.94 -28.00 -6.77
N SER A 255 -1.12 -26.84 -6.15
CA SER A 255 -0.04 -26.04 -5.56
C SER A 255 0.51 -26.58 -4.24
N GLN A 256 -0.09 -27.63 -3.67
CA GLN A 256 0.33 -28.25 -2.39
C GLN A 256 0.44 -27.27 -1.21
N LEU A 257 -0.24 -26.13 -1.29
CA LEU A 257 -0.28 -25.14 -0.22
C LEU A 257 -1.07 -25.65 0.99
N THR A 258 -0.65 -25.25 2.18
CA THR A 258 -1.45 -25.38 3.41
C THR A 258 -2.70 -24.50 3.34
N ALA A 259 -3.69 -24.75 4.20
CA ALA A 259 -4.92 -23.95 4.24
C ALA A 259 -4.63 -22.46 4.48
N ASP A 260 -3.75 -22.15 5.44
CA ASP A 260 -3.28 -20.78 5.73
C ASP A 260 -2.60 -20.12 4.53
N GLN A 261 -1.79 -20.87 3.79
CA GLN A 261 -1.15 -20.35 2.57
C GLN A 261 -2.19 -20.09 1.47
N ARG A 262 -3.18 -20.97 1.30
CA ARG A 262 -4.29 -20.74 0.34
C ARG A 262 -5.08 -19.49 0.70
N GLU A 263 -5.41 -19.32 1.98
CA GLU A 263 -6.06 -18.10 2.49
C GLU A 263 -5.26 -16.86 2.09
N SER A 264 -3.96 -16.84 2.41
CA SER A 264 -3.09 -15.70 2.12
C SER A 264 -3.04 -15.37 0.62
N GLN A 265 -2.84 -16.38 -0.25
CA GLN A 265 -2.77 -16.17 -1.70
C GLN A 265 -4.10 -15.67 -2.28
N LEU A 266 -5.23 -16.23 -1.82
CA LEU A 266 -6.56 -15.81 -2.26
C LEU A 266 -6.89 -14.39 -1.79
N ARG A 267 -6.61 -14.07 -0.53
CA ARG A 267 -6.78 -12.74 0.05
C ARG A 267 -6.01 -11.70 -0.74
N MET A 268 -4.72 -11.90 -0.95
CA MET A 268 -3.87 -10.96 -1.68
C MET A 268 -4.35 -10.74 -3.11
N ALA A 269 -4.68 -11.82 -3.84
CA ALA A 269 -5.23 -11.71 -5.19
C ALA A 269 -6.57 -10.95 -5.20
N PHE A 270 -7.46 -11.26 -4.26
CA PHE A 270 -8.75 -10.59 -4.14
C PHE A 270 -8.58 -9.10 -3.84
N LEU A 271 -7.75 -8.75 -2.86
CA LEU A 271 -7.53 -7.35 -2.48
C LEU A 271 -6.92 -6.54 -3.64
N ASN A 272 -5.97 -7.10 -4.39
CA ASN A 272 -5.44 -6.46 -5.58
C ASN A 272 -6.52 -6.26 -6.65
N ASP A 273 -7.27 -7.31 -6.99
CA ASP A 273 -8.26 -7.20 -8.07
C ASP A 273 -9.47 -6.35 -7.68
N PHE A 274 -9.91 -6.39 -6.43
CA PHE A 274 -11.08 -5.66 -5.96
C PHE A 274 -10.78 -4.20 -5.62
N TYR A 275 -9.81 -3.94 -4.74
CA TYR A 275 -9.54 -2.60 -4.22
C TYR A 275 -8.53 -1.81 -5.04
N ILE A 276 -7.56 -2.46 -5.69
CA ILE A 276 -6.50 -1.76 -6.43
C ILE A 276 -6.84 -1.65 -7.91
N ASP A 277 -6.97 -2.78 -8.61
CA ASP A 277 -7.17 -2.82 -10.06
C ASP A 277 -8.64 -2.67 -10.48
N LYS A 278 -9.58 -2.75 -9.54
CA LYS A 278 -11.04 -2.67 -9.77
C LYS A 278 -11.54 -3.66 -10.83
N LYS A 279 -10.87 -4.80 -10.98
CA LYS A 279 -11.27 -5.94 -11.82
C LYS A 279 -12.35 -6.77 -11.10
N PHE A 280 -13.49 -6.15 -10.87
CA PHE A 280 -14.60 -6.73 -10.10
C PHE A 280 -15.01 -8.13 -10.56
N ALA A 281 -15.01 -8.40 -11.86
CA ALA A 281 -15.34 -9.73 -12.38
C ALA A 281 -14.36 -10.82 -11.90
N GLN A 282 -13.06 -10.53 -11.81
CA GLN A 282 -12.05 -11.46 -11.32
C GLN A 282 -12.12 -11.59 -9.80
N ALA A 283 -12.31 -10.47 -9.10
CA ALA A 283 -12.50 -10.48 -7.65
C ALA A 283 -13.73 -11.30 -7.21
N ASN A 284 -14.83 -11.25 -7.96
CA ASN A 284 -16.03 -12.04 -7.66
C ASN A 284 -15.82 -13.55 -7.86
N VAL A 285 -14.88 -13.96 -8.71
CA VAL A 285 -14.45 -15.37 -8.79
C VAL A 285 -13.71 -15.78 -7.52
N LEU A 286 -12.88 -14.89 -6.98
CA LEU A 286 -12.02 -15.17 -5.83
C LEU A 286 -12.76 -15.18 -4.50
N PHE A 287 -13.65 -14.22 -4.26
CA PHE A 287 -14.23 -13.99 -2.93
C PHE A 287 -14.94 -15.24 -2.35
N PRO A 288 -15.81 -15.97 -3.08
CA PRO A 288 -16.44 -17.17 -2.55
C PRO A 288 -15.47 -18.31 -2.26
N VAL A 289 -14.34 -18.36 -2.99
CA VAL A 289 -13.29 -19.35 -2.73
C VAL A 289 -12.48 -18.94 -1.50
N TRP A 290 -12.15 -17.66 -1.36
CA TRP A 290 -11.45 -17.12 -0.19
C TRP A 290 -12.26 -17.31 1.10
N GLU A 291 -13.57 -17.06 1.07
CA GLU A 291 -14.47 -17.21 2.22
C GLU A 291 -14.36 -18.61 2.86
N GLN A 292 -14.12 -19.65 2.06
CA GLN A 292 -13.94 -21.03 2.54
C GLN A 292 -12.68 -21.22 3.39
N TYR A 293 -11.68 -20.33 3.29
CA TYR A 293 -10.40 -20.42 4.00
C TYR A 293 -10.22 -19.33 5.06
N MET A 294 -11.06 -18.29 5.12
CA MET A 294 -10.91 -17.18 6.08
C MET A 294 -10.79 -17.64 7.55
N TYR A 295 -11.39 -18.77 7.91
CA TYR A 295 -11.34 -19.34 9.26
C TYR A 295 -9.92 -19.66 9.76
N THR A 296 -8.96 -19.85 8.83
CA THR A 296 -7.57 -20.13 9.20
C THR A 296 -6.84 -18.87 9.69
N ASN A 297 -7.28 -17.69 9.25
CA ASN A 297 -6.63 -16.44 9.58
C ASN A 297 -7.35 -15.71 10.72
N LYS A 298 -6.89 -15.99 11.95
CA LYS A 298 -7.44 -15.42 13.18
C LYS A 298 -7.26 -13.90 13.34
N ARG A 299 -6.51 -13.25 12.45
CA ARG A 299 -6.30 -11.80 12.46
C ARG A 299 -7.34 -11.05 11.62
N LEU A 300 -8.10 -11.73 10.77
CA LEU A 300 -9.15 -11.07 10.00
C LEU A 300 -10.22 -10.51 10.93
N ASP A 301 -10.46 -9.21 10.82
CA ASP A 301 -11.57 -8.56 11.50
C ASP A 301 -12.89 -8.99 10.86
N SER A 302 -13.77 -9.60 11.65
CA SER A 302 -15.03 -10.13 11.13
C SER A 302 -15.96 -9.03 10.60
N THR A 303 -15.88 -7.82 11.14
CA THR A 303 -16.68 -6.68 10.67
C THR A 303 -16.19 -6.24 9.29
N GLU A 304 -14.88 -6.12 9.09
CA GLU A 304 -14.28 -5.77 7.79
C GLU A 304 -14.53 -6.86 6.73
N VAL A 305 -14.56 -8.14 7.12
CA VAL A 305 -14.97 -9.24 6.21
C VAL A 305 -16.41 -9.08 5.74
N GLN A 306 -17.36 -8.82 6.65
CA GLN A 306 -18.77 -8.62 6.26
C GLN A 306 -18.96 -7.31 5.47
N PHE A 307 -18.24 -6.26 5.81
CA PHE A 307 -18.19 -5.02 5.02
C PHE A 307 -17.76 -5.31 3.58
N THR A 308 -16.65 -6.04 3.41
CA THR A 308 -16.14 -6.44 2.10
C THR A 308 -17.14 -7.31 1.34
N LYS A 309 -17.79 -8.25 2.03
CA LYS A 309 -18.86 -9.08 1.45
C LYS A 309 -20.01 -8.23 0.92
N ALA A 310 -20.44 -7.23 1.68
CA ALA A 310 -21.48 -6.31 1.26
C ALA A 310 -21.04 -5.48 0.03
N GLU A 311 -19.80 -5.00 -0.02
CA GLU A 311 -19.28 -4.31 -1.21
C GLU A 311 -19.27 -5.23 -2.45
N VAL A 312 -18.83 -6.49 -2.31
CA VAL A 312 -18.86 -7.49 -3.40
C VAL A 312 -20.29 -7.68 -3.92
N LEU A 313 -21.26 -7.88 -3.02
CA LEU A 313 -22.67 -8.03 -3.39
C LEU A 313 -23.22 -6.77 -4.07
N ALA A 314 -22.91 -5.58 -3.57
CA ALA A 314 -23.35 -4.32 -4.17
C ALA A 314 -22.74 -4.09 -5.57
N VAL A 315 -21.48 -4.46 -5.78
CA VAL A 315 -20.84 -4.45 -7.11
C VAL A 315 -21.56 -5.39 -8.08
N GLU A 316 -22.11 -6.50 -7.61
CA GLU A 316 -22.94 -7.42 -8.41
C GLU A 316 -24.36 -6.88 -8.70
N GLY A 317 -24.74 -5.75 -8.11
CA GLY A 317 -26.10 -5.19 -8.17
C GLY A 317 -27.07 -5.84 -7.18
N ARG A 318 -26.56 -6.56 -6.17
CA ARG A 318 -27.34 -7.27 -5.15
C ARG A 318 -27.45 -6.43 -3.88
N ASN A 319 -27.94 -5.20 -4.02
CA ASN A 319 -27.95 -4.20 -2.93
C ASN A 319 -28.77 -4.65 -1.72
N GLU A 320 -29.91 -5.32 -1.91
CA GLU A 320 -30.73 -5.82 -0.80
C GLU A 320 -29.98 -6.86 0.05
N GLU A 321 -29.23 -7.76 -0.59
CA GLU A 321 -28.42 -8.75 0.13
C GLU A 321 -27.22 -8.10 0.82
N ALA A 322 -26.61 -7.09 0.19
CA ALA A 322 -25.56 -6.29 0.82
C ALA A 322 -26.08 -5.57 2.07
N ILE A 323 -27.28 -4.99 2.00
CA ILE A 323 -27.97 -4.35 3.13
C ILE A 323 -28.21 -5.36 4.27
N GLN A 324 -28.73 -6.54 3.95
CA GLN A 324 -28.97 -7.60 4.95
C GLN A 324 -27.68 -8.05 5.66
N VAL A 325 -26.57 -8.18 4.92
CA VAL A 325 -25.26 -8.48 5.50
C VAL A 325 -24.83 -7.42 6.51
N LEU A 326 -25.00 -6.13 6.16
CA LEU A 326 -24.63 -5.02 7.04
C LEU A 326 -25.54 -4.90 8.27
N GLU A 327 -26.85 -5.14 8.11
CA GLU A 327 -27.82 -5.13 9.21
C GLU A 327 -27.63 -6.27 10.21
N ALA A 328 -27.13 -7.42 9.75
CA ALA A 328 -26.85 -8.57 10.59
C ALA A 328 -25.60 -8.41 11.49
N LEU A 329 -24.83 -7.33 11.32
CA LEU A 329 -23.64 -7.08 12.12
C LEU A 329 -23.97 -6.79 13.58
N ALA A 330 -23.42 -7.60 14.48
CA ALA A 330 -23.55 -7.37 15.92
C ALA A 330 -22.81 -6.11 16.40
N LYS A 331 -21.76 -5.68 15.69
CA LYS A 331 -20.90 -4.54 16.04
C LYS A 331 -20.60 -3.69 14.80
N PRO A 332 -21.57 -2.92 14.29
CA PRO A 332 -21.32 -2.03 13.17
C PRO A 332 -20.31 -0.95 13.57
N ASN A 333 -19.55 -0.47 12.59
CA ASN A 333 -18.65 0.65 12.72
C ASN A 333 -19.05 1.78 11.75
N TRP A 334 -18.27 2.85 11.72
CA TRP A 334 -18.58 3.99 10.86
C TRP A 334 -18.60 3.64 9.36
N LYS A 335 -17.71 2.72 8.90
CA LYS A 335 -17.68 2.29 7.48
C LYS A 335 -18.94 1.52 7.14
N THR A 336 -19.33 0.55 7.95
CA THR A 336 -20.52 -0.27 7.69
C THR A 336 -21.79 0.58 7.71
N ASN A 337 -21.87 1.56 8.62
CA ASN A 337 -22.99 2.51 8.67
C ASN A 337 -23.00 3.44 7.45
N ALA A 338 -21.84 3.94 7.02
CA ALA A 338 -21.73 4.78 5.83
C ALA A 338 -22.14 4.04 4.56
N LEU A 339 -21.70 2.78 4.39
CA LEU A 339 -22.09 1.96 3.24
C LEU A 339 -23.57 1.63 3.28
N LEU A 340 -24.12 1.28 4.45
CA LEU A 340 -25.55 1.02 4.61
C LEU A 340 -26.40 2.26 4.23
N ALA A 341 -26.00 3.45 4.67
CA ALA A 341 -26.67 4.69 4.33
C ALA A 341 -26.55 5.02 2.82
N ASN A 342 -25.40 4.75 2.21
CA ASN A 342 -25.19 4.91 0.77
C ASN A 342 -26.08 3.96 -0.05
N LEU A 343 -26.17 2.69 0.33
CA LEU A 343 -26.99 1.69 -0.35
C LEU A 343 -28.49 1.99 -0.23
N ARG A 344 -28.94 2.54 0.91
CA ARG A 344 -30.34 2.93 1.16
C ARG A 344 -30.75 4.29 0.60
N ASP A 345 -29.81 5.06 0.03
CA ASP A 345 -30.04 6.44 -0.39
C ASP A 345 -30.58 7.34 0.75
N SER A 346 -30.18 7.07 1.99
CA SER A 346 -30.67 7.76 3.18
C SER A 346 -29.75 8.88 3.67
N ILE A 347 -28.80 9.31 2.84
CA ILE A 347 -27.83 10.35 3.16
C ILE A 347 -28.49 11.72 2.97
N GLU A 348 -28.50 12.52 4.03
CA GLU A 348 -28.80 13.96 3.95
C GLU A 348 -27.62 14.66 3.25
N ALA A 349 -27.70 14.71 1.93
CA ALA A 349 -26.60 15.16 1.09
C ALA A 349 -26.56 16.68 0.90
N ASN A 350 -25.35 17.22 0.90
CA ASN A 350 -25.06 18.56 0.41
C ASN A 350 -24.39 18.54 -0.98
N VAL A 351 -24.13 17.35 -1.53
CA VAL A 351 -23.51 17.16 -2.84
C VAL A 351 -24.22 16.05 -3.61
N VAL A 352 -24.43 16.29 -4.90
CA VAL A 352 -24.99 15.31 -5.83
C VAL A 352 -24.01 15.13 -6.99
N ILE A 353 -23.64 13.88 -7.26
CA ILE A 353 -22.79 13.48 -8.38
C ILE A 353 -23.65 12.68 -9.37
N GLU A 354 -23.59 13.04 -10.64
CA GLU A 354 -24.36 12.39 -11.70
C GLU A 354 -23.46 11.79 -12.78
N LEU A 355 -23.90 10.65 -13.30
CA LEU A 355 -23.32 10.01 -14.48
C LEU A 355 -24.46 9.62 -15.45
N PRO A 356 -24.68 10.40 -16.52
CA PRO A 356 -25.66 10.06 -17.55
C PRO A 356 -25.31 8.75 -18.28
N GLY A 357 -26.33 7.99 -18.68
CA GLY A 357 -26.16 6.76 -19.48
C GLY A 357 -25.87 5.50 -18.67
N TYR A 358 -25.21 4.51 -19.30
CA TYR A 358 -24.87 3.23 -18.68
C TYR A 358 -26.06 2.46 -18.05
N LEU A 359 -27.25 2.59 -18.63
CA LEU A 359 -28.50 2.01 -18.08
C LEU A 359 -28.49 0.47 -18.00
N LYS A 360 -27.57 -0.20 -18.69
CA LYS A 360 -27.38 -1.66 -18.63
C LYS A 360 -26.39 -2.11 -17.55
N ALA A 361 -25.69 -1.18 -16.90
CA ALA A 361 -24.78 -1.54 -15.83
C ALA A 361 -25.57 -2.10 -14.64
N LYS A 362 -25.00 -3.09 -13.96
CA LYS A 362 -25.56 -3.65 -12.71
C LYS A 362 -25.31 -2.73 -11.52
N SER A 363 -24.16 -2.09 -11.52
CA SER A 363 -23.70 -1.15 -10.51
C SER A 363 -22.80 -0.10 -11.16
N VAL A 364 -22.73 1.07 -10.53
CA VAL A 364 -21.71 2.08 -10.80
C VAL A 364 -21.08 2.46 -9.46
N VAL A 365 -19.77 2.32 -9.40
CA VAL A 365 -18.97 2.66 -8.21
C VAL A 365 -18.29 4.01 -8.43
N VAL A 366 -18.24 4.84 -7.41
CA VAL A 366 -17.49 6.09 -7.39
C VAL A 366 -16.31 5.94 -6.45
N GLU A 367 -15.11 6.21 -6.98
CA GLU A 367 -13.89 6.32 -6.18
C GLU A 367 -13.60 7.80 -5.96
N ILE A 368 -13.55 8.20 -4.68
CA ILE A 368 -13.16 9.54 -4.27
C ILE A 368 -11.69 9.52 -3.87
N LYS A 369 -10.88 10.43 -4.43
CA LYS A 369 -9.46 10.52 -4.10
C LYS A 369 -9.28 10.76 -2.59
N GLY A 370 -8.43 9.93 -1.97
CA GLY A 370 -8.19 9.92 -0.53
C GLY A 370 -9.07 8.94 0.26
N GLU A 371 -10.06 8.29 -0.36
CA GLU A 371 -10.94 7.31 0.29
C GLU A 371 -10.71 5.90 -0.27
N TYR A 372 -9.48 5.42 -0.15
CA TYR A 372 -9.00 4.25 -0.91
C TYR A 372 -9.58 2.89 -0.49
N SER A 373 -10.27 2.84 0.65
CA SER A 373 -10.83 1.60 1.23
C SER A 373 -12.35 1.63 1.36
N PHE A 374 -13.00 2.48 0.57
CA PHE A 374 -14.43 2.67 0.63
C PHE A 374 -15.00 2.94 -0.76
N PHE A 375 -15.96 2.13 -1.19
CA PHE A 375 -16.70 2.35 -2.42
C PHE A 375 -18.03 3.05 -2.17
N HIS A 376 -18.29 4.09 -2.97
CA HIS A 376 -19.59 4.73 -3.02
C HIS A 376 -20.38 4.16 -4.20
N PHE A 377 -21.58 3.64 -3.94
CA PHE A 377 -22.45 3.06 -4.94
C PHE A 377 -23.49 4.08 -5.40
N MET A 378 -23.61 4.27 -6.70
CA MET A 378 -24.62 5.16 -7.27
C MET A 378 -25.99 4.47 -7.35
N GLN A 379 -27.03 5.27 -7.19
CA GLN A 379 -28.42 4.88 -7.39
C GLN A 379 -28.80 5.07 -8.85
N LYS A 380 -29.54 4.09 -9.41
CA LYS A 380 -29.97 4.13 -10.80
C LYS A 380 -31.14 5.10 -10.98
N THR A 381 -31.10 5.91 -12.03
CA THR A 381 -32.16 6.85 -12.42
C THR A 381 -32.69 6.49 -13.81
N PRO A 382 -33.80 7.11 -14.29
CA PRO A 382 -34.28 6.89 -15.66
C PRO A 382 -33.27 7.26 -16.75
N THR A 383 -32.36 8.20 -16.47
CA THR A 383 -31.41 8.76 -17.45
C THR A 383 -29.95 8.37 -17.19
N GLY A 384 -29.64 7.78 -16.04
CA GLY A 384 -28.29 7.36 -15.70
C GLY A 384 -28.15 6.92 -14.25
N TRP A 385 -27.18 7.52 -13.55
CA TRP A 385 -26.82 7.17 -12.19
C TRP A 385 -26.59 8.44 -11.36
N LEU A 386 -26.96 8.39 -10.09
CA LEU A 386 -26.85 9.50 -9.15
C LEU A 386 -26.29 9.04 -7.81
N LEU A 387 -25.39 9.82 -7.22
CA LEU A 387 -24.83 9.58 -5.90
C LEU A 387 -25.04 10.83 -5.03
N LYS A 388 -25.65 10.63 -3.88
CA LYS A 388 -25.83 11.63 -2.83
C LYS A 388 -24.73 11.51 -1.80
N LEU A 389 -24.02 12.60 -1.50
CA LEU A 389 -22.92 12.63 -0.54
C LEU A 389 -23.10 13.75 0.48
N LYS A 390 -22.68 13.47 1.71
CA LYS A 390 -22.46 14.48 2.75
C LYS A 390 -20.95 14.65 2.94
N THR A 391 -20.42 15.82 2.64
CA THR A 391 -18.98 16.09 2.76
C THR A 391 -18.71 17.53 3.18
N ASN A 392 -17.61 17.74 3.90
CA ASN A 392 -17.12 19.06 4.30
C ASN A 392 -15.93 19.52 3.44
N ARG A 393 -15.58 18.77 2.38
CA ARG A 393 -14.52 19.14 1.45
C ARG A 393 -14.99 20.32 0.60
N GLU A 394 -14.09 21.25 0.30
CA GLU A 394 -14.35 22.35 -0.65
C GLU A 394 -14.25 21.87 -2.11
N GLU A 395 -13.57 20.74 -2.33
CA GLU A 395 -13.36 20.15 -3.65
C GLU A 395 -13.39 18.61 -3.57
N LEU A 396 -14.07 17.98 -4.53
CA LEU A 396 -14.02 16.54 -4.75
C LEU A 396 -13.27 16.22 -6.04
N LYS A 397 -12.38 15.23 -5.94
CA LYS A 397 -11.72 14.59 -7.07
C LYS A 397 -12.18 13.14 -7.10
N TYR A 398 -12.87 12.73 -8.17
CA TYR A 398 -13.48 11.40 -8.23
C TYR A 398 -13.49 10.82 -9.65
N CYS A 399 -13.68 9.51 -9.76
CA CYS A 399 -13.95 8.83 -11.02
C CYS A 399 -14.98 7.72 -10.82
N PHE A 400 -15.57 7.26 -11.93
CA PHE A 400 -16.57 6.20 -11.92
C PHE A 400 -15.93 4.88 -12.35
N TYR A 401 -16.45 3.76 -11.85
CA TYR A 401 -16.18 2.43 -12.39
C TYR A 401 -17.50 1.80 -12.83
N VAL A 402 -17.59 1.51 -14.12
CA VAL A 402 -18.72 0.81 -14.72
C VAL A 402 -18.23 -0.55 -15.21
N ALA A 403 -18.69 -1.63 -14.57
CA ALA A 403 -18.20 -2.99 -14.82
C ALA A 403 -16.65 -3.09 -14.74
N GLY A 404 -16.06 -2.44 -13.73
CA GLY A 404 -14.62 -2.43 -13.49
C GLY A 404 -13.81 -1.53 -14.44
N LYS A 405 -14.45 -0.84 -15.38
CA LYS A 405 -13.78 0.12 -16.27
C LYS A 405 -13.92 1.53 -15.71
N ARG A 406 -12.79 2.22 -15.57
CA ARG A 406 -12.77 3.64 -15.18
C ARG A 406 -13.46 4.49 -16.25
N VAL A 407 -14.36 5.36 -15.82
CA VAL A 407 -15.13 6.29 -16.64
C VAL A 407 -15.05 7.68 -16.00
N LEU A 408 -15.04 8.71 -16.84
CA LEU A 408 -15.17 10.11 -16.44
C LEU A 408 -16.46 10.67 -17.01
N ASN A 409 -17.09 11.58 -16.28
CA ASN A 409 -18.18 12.38 -16.83
C ASN A 409 -17.56 13.46 -17.75
N PRO A 410 -17.82 13.44 -19.07
CA PRO A 410 -17.21 14.39 -20.01
C PRO A 410 -17.72 15.83 -19.85
N MET A 411 -18.83 16.01 -19.12
CA MET A 411 -19.42 17.33 -18.87
C MET A 411 -18.74 18.09 -17.72
N LEU A 412 -17.83 17.44 -16.99
CA LEU A 412 -17.15 18.02 -15.84
C LEU A 412 -15.67 18.28 -16.12
N PRO A 413 -15.07 19.29 -15.45
CA PRO A 413 -13.62 19.48 -15.50
C PRO A 413 -12.88 18.21 -15.09
N VAL A 414 -11.75 17.95 -15.76
CA VAL A 414 -10.91 16.78 -15.51
C VAL A 414 -9.53 17.22 -15.07
N LEU A 415 -9.08 16.73 -13.91
CA LEU A 415 -7.70 16.83 -13.48
C LEU A 415 -6.92 15.62 -14.00
N GLN A 416 -5.91 15.87 -14.82
CA GLN A 416 -5.05 14.80 -15.35
C GLN A 416 -3.89 14.49 -14.40
N ASN A 417 -3.23 13.35 -14.64
CA ASN A 417 -1.99 12.93 -14.00
C ASN A 417 -2.00 13.00 -12.47
N GLN A 418 -3.08 12.49 -11.88
CA GLN A 418 -3.23 12.38 -10.44
C GLN A 418 -2.80 11.00 -9.98
N GLU A 419 -1.87 10.95 -9.04
CA GLU A 419 -1.52 9.71 -8.34
C GLU A 419 -2.78 9.11 -7.68
N THR A 420 -3.00 7.82 -7.87
CA THR A 420 -4.10 7.01 -7.34
C THR A 420 -3.65 6.21 -6.11
N ALA A 421 -4.59 5.50 -5.47
CA ALA A 421 -4.28 4.55 -4.39
C ALA A 421 -3.23 3.51 -4.80
N LYS A 422 -3.28 3.06 -6.06
CA LYS A 422 -2.34 2.09 -6.61
C LYS A 422 -0.92 2.64 -6.70
N GLY A 423 -0.78 3.97 -6.67
CA GLY A 423 0.41 4.71 -7.03
C GLY A 423 0.54 4.94 -8.54
N ASP A 424 -0.41 4.50 -9.38
CA ASP A 424 -0.39 4.89 -10.80
C ASP A 424 -1.01 6.28 -11.01
N PHE A 425 -1.01 6.78 -12.25
CA PHE A 425 -1.52 8.11 -12.56
C PHE A 425 -2.80 8.02 -13.39
N ALA A 426 -3.79 8.80 -12.99
CA ALA A 426 -5.11 8.79 -13.60
C ALA A 426 -5.70 10.18 -13.75
N SER A 427 -6.74 10.26 -14.56
CA SER A 427 -7.60 11.43 -14.64
C SER A 427 -8.78 11.30 -13.68
N PHE A 428 -9.18 12.40 -13.05
CA PHE A 428 -10.33 12.49 -12.14
C PHE A 428 -11.22 13.65 -12.55
N ASN A 429 -12.54 13.49 -12.45
CA ASN A 429 -13.46 14.61 -12.46
C ASN A 429 -13.25 15.48 -11.22
N ILE A 430 -13.44 16.80 -11.37
CA ILE A 430 -13.38 17.77 -10.28
C ILE A 430 -14.77 18.38 -10.08
N SER A 431 -15.22 18.45 -8.82
CA SER A 431 -16.38 19.25 -8.41
C SER A 431 -15.98 20.17 -7.27
N LYS A 432 -16.11 21.47 -7.48
CA LYS A 432 -16.02 22.47 -6.41
C LYS A 432 -17.39 22.58 -5.75
N LEU A 433 -17.43 22.60 -4.42
CA LEU A 433 -18.65 22.43 -3.62
C LEU A 433 -19.15 23.73 -3.01
#